data_AF-A0A7X7L620-F1
#
_entry.id   AF-A0A7X7L620-F1
#
_cell.length_a   1.000
_cell.length_b   1.000
_cell.length_c   1.000
_cell.angle_alpha   90.00
_cell.angle_beta   90.00
_cell.angle_gamma   90.00
#
_symmetry.space_group_name_H-M   'P 1'
#
loop_
_entity.id
_entity.type
_entity.pdbx_description
1 polymer ?
#
loop_
_entity_poly.entity_id
_entity_poly.type
_entity_poly.pdbx_seq_one_letter_code
_entity_poly.pdbx_strand_id
1 'polypeptide(L)'
;CPYIDYISAPQAYNKNLRNIGGAGVSRGLLESARLNNKLLLDEVDHPTHLGTLLGGMKVYLPYESLQILRRNALTSFISGMGFWYYDFGPYNTSGWWNDPYYLNEVKELQKIFNKYYEKPYIKNADVLLVFDTKVQKHTALTENQDPITDKSCINTSYPMALRSGASIDTIYLSDFGKADLDKYKCIVFMNAFALTDIQKKEISQKAYKKDRSVVWFFAPGYTDTKRNDISFCKEVSGFDLDSIAPMPKITVQCEGFSYSVDNSSEEGRLNKLFVPKDGNILGYINNTPALSHKVINDSDVYFSTIPFTTPEAFRYIFEKSGVHIYDNSNDAVLEGSNLLLIHAENEGERTIRFKDSEVTVHFNAGETMLFDTKTKTVLRRGE
;
A
#
# COMPACT_ATOMS: atom_id res chain seq x y z
N CYS A 1 7.30 -4.05 23.38
CA CYS A 1 7.77 -2.92 24.20
C CYS A 1 6.62 -2.44 25.08
N PRO A 2 6.65 -2.69 26.40
CA PRO A 2 5.56 -2.32 27.30
C PRO A 2 5.54 -0.82 27.65
N TYR A 3 6.65 -0.10 27.45
CA TYR A 3 6.83 1.28 27.92
C TYR A 3 6.55 2.38 26.86
N ILE A 4 6.11 1.98 25.67
CA ILE A 4 5.75 2.92 24.59
C ILE A 4 4.26 2.76 24.35
N ASP A 5 3.48 3.84 24.47
CA ASP A 5 2.03 3.80 24.24
C ASP A 5 1.65 4.17 22.80
N TYR A 6 2.43 5.06 22.20
CA TYR A 6 2.22 5.50 20.84
C TYR A 6 3.54 5.76 20.12
N ILE A 7 3.46 5.76 18.80
CA ILE A 7 4.52 6.17 17.89
C ILE A 7 3.97 7.23 16.94
N SER A 8 4.80 8.16 16.51
CA SER A 8 4.45 9.13 15.47
C SER A 8 5.43 9.11 14.32
N ALA A 9 4.93 9.46 13.15
CA ALA A 9 5.74 9.70 11.97
C ALA A 9 5.00 10.65 11.03
N PRO A 10 5.72 11.45 10.23
CA PRO A 10 5.10 12.14 9.12
C PRO A 10 4.56 11.12 8.13
N GLN A 11 3.65 11.57 7.28
CA GLN A 11 3.20 10.77 6.15
C GLN A 11 4.33 10.50 5.15
N ALA A 12 4.18 9.46 4.35
CA ALA A 12 5.21 9.00 3.43
C ALA A 12 5.61 10.09 2.43
N TYR A 13 6.92 10.28 2.26
CA TYR A 13 7.47 11.33 1.39
C TYR A 13 7.54 10.96 -0.09
N ASN A 14 7.32 9.68 -0.41
CA ASN A 14 7.32 9.19 -1.78
C ASN A 14 6.32 9.98 -2.64
N LYS A 15 6.73 10.38 -3.84
CA LYS A 15 5.89 11.20 -4.74
C LYS A 15 4.55 10.55 -5.10
N ASN A 16 4.49 9.22 -5.21
CA ASN A 16 3.27 8.47 -5.53
C ASN A 16 2.28 8.41 -4.34
N LEU A 17 2.71 8.77 -3.13
CA LEU A 17 1.86 8.84 -1.93
C LEU A 17 1.59 10.28 -1.53
N ARG A 18 2.63 11.12 -1.54
CA ARG A 18 2.60 12.49 -1.01
C ARG A 18 1.88 13.46 -1.92
N ASN A 19 2.12 13.37 -3.22
CA ASN A 19 1.61 14.36 -4.17
C ASN A 19 0.10 14.25 -4.36
N ILE A 20 -0.50 15.26 -4.97
CA ILE A 20 -1.86 15.18 -5.51
C ILE A 20 -2.00 13.93 -6.40
N GLY A 21 -3.11 13.21 -6.26
CA GLY A 21 -3.34 11.87 -6.85
C GLY A 21 -2.82 10.69 -6.01
N GLY A 22 -1.94 10.93 -5.02
CA GLY A 22 -1.44 9.89 -4.11
C GLY A 22 -2.38 9.59 -2.94
N ALA A 23 -2.13 8.50 -2.20
CA ALA A 23 -3.01 8.07 -1.09
C ALA A 23 -2.79 8.79 0.25
N GLY A 24 -1.66 9.49 0.45
CA GLY A 24 -1.36 10.22 1.69
C GLY A 24 -1.36 9.34 2.95
N VAL A 25 -0.56 8.27 2.97
CA VAL A 25 -0.49 7.30 4.08
C VAL A 25 0.67 7.57 5.03
N SER A 26 0.55 7.05 6.25
CA SER A 26 1.61 7.07 7.26
C SER A 26 2.87 6.31 6.83
N ARG A 27 4.01 6.65 7.46
CA ARG A 27 5.26 5.89 7.36
C ARG A 27 5.33 4.66 8.26
N GLY A 28 4.29 4.39 9.05
CA GLY A 28 4.16 3.18 9.88
C GLY A 28 3.22 2.13 9.28
N LEU A 29 3.40 0.86 9.67
CA LEU A 29 2.44 -0.20 9.35
C LEU A 29 1.41 -0.32 10.46
N LEU A 30 0.21 0.15 10.16
CA LEU A 30 -0.86 0.41 11.12
C LEU A 30 -1.31 -0.83 11.89
N GLU A 31 -1.55 -1.95 11.20
CA GLU A 31 -2.07 -3.15 11.88
C GLU A 31 -1.07 -3.70 12.88
N SER A 32 0.23 -3.59 12.58
CA SER A 32 1.27 -3.97 13.54
C SER A 32 1.26 -3.12 14.81
N ALA A 33 1.04 -1.81 14.70
CA ALA A 33 0.88 -0.96 15.88
C ALA A 33 -0.34 -1.42 16.71
N ARG A 34 -1.47 -1.64 16.04
CA ARG A 34 -2.72 -2.07 16.69
C ARG A 34 -2.62 -3.45 17.36
N LEU A 35 -2.04 -4.44 16.67
CA LEU A 35 -1.81 -5.79 17.22
C LEU A 35 -0.87 -5.80 18.44
N ASN A 36 -0.13 -4.73 18.66
CA ASN A 36 0.73 -4.55 19.83
C ASN A 36 0.17 -3.54 20.84
N ASN A 37 -1.11 -3.19 20.74
CA ASN A 37 -1.80 -2.21 21.59
C ASN A 37 -1.06 -0.86 21.62
N LYS A 38 -0.65 -0.38 20.44
CA LYS A 38 0.00 0.92 20.23
C LYS A 38 -0.85 1.81 19.37
N LEU A 39 -0.84 3.09 19.67
CA LEU A 39 -1.43 4.13 18.83
C LEU A 39 -0.39 4.63 17.82
N LEU A 40 -0.79 4.80 16.56
CA LEU A 40 0.00 5.49 15.55
C LEU A 40 -0.58 6.89 15.34
N LEU A 41 0.29 7.90 15.36
CA LEU A 41 -0.08 9.29 15.13
C LEU A 41 0.61 9.83 13.87
N ASP A 42 -0.17 10.41 12.96
CA ASP A 42 0.36 11.06 11.77
C ASP A 42 0.73 12.52 12.03
N GLU A 43 1.91 12.91 11.55
CA GLU A 43 2.32 14.32 11.45
C GLU A 43 1.91 14.81 10.06
N VAL A 44 0.81 15.57 9.97
CA VAL A 44 0.32 16.13 8.70
C VAL A 44 1.19 17.34 8.37
N ASP A 45 2.36 17.06 7.79
CA ASP A 45 3.43 18.01 7.49
C ASP A 45 3.40 18.52 6.04
N HIS A 46 2.21 18.62 5.45
CA HIS A 46 2.05 19.08 4.07
C HIS A 46 1.76 20.58 4.02
N PRO A 47 2.68 21.40 3.48
CA PRO A 47 2.45 22.83 3.37
C PRO A 47 1.34 23.13 2.36
N THR A 48 0.58 24.18 2.65
CA THR A 48 -0.30 24.82 1.67
C THR A 48 0.49 25.81 0.82
N HIS A 49 -0.19 26.59 -0.02
CA HIS A 49 0.40 27.73 -0.71
C HIS A 49 1.05 28.79 0.22
N LEU A 50 0.68 28.81 1.51
CA LEU A 50 1.27 29.71 2.53
C LEU A 50 2.52 29.12 3.22
N GLY A 51 2.87 27.86 2.93
CA GLY A 51 4.00 27.20 3.53
C GLY A 51 5.36 27.62 2.96
N THR A 52 6.42 26.98 3.47
CA THR A 52 7.80 27.31 3.10
C THR A 52 8.36 26.42 2.00
N LEU A 53 9.33 26.97 1.27
CA LEU A 53 10.19 26.22 0.36
C LEU A 53 11.47 25.69 1.06
N LEU A 54 11.62 25.92 2.37
CA LEU A 54 12.77 25.44 3.15
C LEU A 54 12.92 23.91 2.96
N GLY A 55 14.10 23.46 2.53
CA GLY A 55 14.36 22.05 2.26
C GLY A 55 13.72 21.48 0.98
N GLY A 56 13.22 22.31 0.07
CA GLY A 56 12.67 21.85 -1.22
C GLY A 56 11.27 21.23 -1.13
N MET A 57 10.53 21.54 -0.06
CA MET A 57 9.14 21.10 0.08
C MET A 57 8.26 21.69 -1.02
N LYS A 58 7.52 20.81 -1.69
CA LYS A 58 6.55 21.21 -2.71
C LYS A 58 5.34 21.84 -2.04
N VAL A 59 5.02 23.06 -2.44
CA VAL A 59 3.74 23.74 -2.15
C VAL A 59 2.80 23.56 -3.34
N TYR A 60 1.50 23.64 -3.07
CA TYR A 60 0.45 23.40 -4.07
C TYR A 60 -0.44 24.63 -4.21
N LEU A 61 -1.17 24.72 -5.32
CA LEU A 61 -2.18 25.77 -5.49
C LEU A 61 -3.27 25.64 -4.40
N PRO A 62 -4.06 26.70 -4.14
CA PRO A 62 -5.01 26.70 -3.04
C PRO A 62 -5.97 25.49 -3.05
N TYR A 63 -6.55 25.18 -4.21
CA TYR A 63 -7.44 24.04 -4.40
C TYR A 63 -6.75 22.70 -4.08
N GLU A 64 -5.61 22.41 -4.69
CA GLU A 64 -4.86 21.18 -4.45
C GLU A 64 -4.42 21.05 -2.98
N SER A 65 -4.01 22.16 -2.36
CA SER A 65 -3.67 22.21 -0.93
C SER A 65 -4.84 21.80 -0.06
N LEU A 66 -6.07 22.25 -0.39
CA LEU A 66 -7.29 21.86 0.32
C LEU A 66 -7.54 20.35 0.19
N GLN A 67 -7.40 19.81 -1.02
CA GLN A 67 -7.63 18.38 -1.28
C GLN A 67 -6.61 17.49 -0.55
N ILE A 68 -5.34 17.91 -0.51
CA ILE A 68 -4.26 17.23 0.21
C ILE A 68 -4.50 17.31 1.72
N LEU A 69 -4.84 18.48 2.26
CA LEU A 69 -5.21 18.66 3.67
C LEU A 69 -6.34 17.70 4.05
N ARG A 70 -7.41 17.71 3.26
CA ARG A 70 -8.57 16.83 3.46
C ARG A 70 -8.18 15.36 3.43
N ARG A 71 -7.47 14.95 2.37
CA ARG A 71 -7.01 13.56 2.19
C ARG A 71 -6.20 13.12 3.40
N ASN A 72 -5.21 13.89 3.81
CA ASN A 72 -4.26 13.49 4.85
C ASN A 72 -4.94 13.35 6.23
N ALA A 73 -5.81 14.30 6.58
CA ALA A 73 -6.60 14.23 7.81
C ALA A 73 -7.58 13.04 7.79
N LEU A 74 -8.27 12.82 6.66
CA LEU A 74 -9.19 11.70 6.50
C LEU A 74 -8.47 10.36 6.53
N THR A 75 -7.34 10.20 5.82
CA THR A 75 -6.54 8.96 5.81
C THR A 75 -6.18 8.53 7.23
N SER A 76 -5.75 9.48 8.07
CA SER A 76 -5.44 9.19 9.47
C SER A 76 -6.69 8.75 10.24
N PHE A 77 -7.77 9.51 10.13
CA PHE A 77 -9.00 9.26 10.88
C PHE A 77 -9.70 7.94 10.48
N ILE A 78 -9.88 7.68 9.18
CA ILE A 78 -10.52 6.44 8.68
C ILE A 78 -9.68 5.20 8.96
N SER A 79 -8.38 5.38 9.19
CA SER A 79 -7.46 4.34 9.62
C SER A 79 -7.50 4.09 11.14
N GLY A 80 -8.27 4.86 11.90
CA GLY A 80 -8.29 4.74 13.37
C GLY A 80 -6.97 5.19 14.00
N MET A 81 -6.27 6.11 13.35
CA MET A 81 -5.07 6.77 13.85
C MET A 81 -5.42 8.12 14.47
N GLY A 82 -4.51 8.66 15.28
CA GLY A 82 -4.52 10.08 15.60
C GLY A 82 -3.66 10.87 14.61
N PHE A 83 -3.78 12.20 14.63
CA PHE A 83 -2.91 13.07 13.85
C PHE A 83 -2.88 14.48 14.42
N TRP A 84 -1.91 15.29 13.98
CA TRP A 84 -1.93 16.74 14.15
C TRP A 84 -1.43 17.45 12.89
N TYR A 85 -1.81 18.71 12.72
CA TYR A 85 -1.27 19.58 11.68
C TYR A 85 0.10 20.09 12.14
N TYR A 86 1.16 19.78 11.40
CA TYR A 86 2.54 20.07 11.78
C TYR A 86 3.18 21.09 10.84
N ASP A 87 3.52 22.27 11.37
CA ASP A 87 4.41 23.23 10.72
C ASP A 87 5.73 23.36 11.52
N PHE A 88 6.73 24.04 10.98
CA PHE A 88 8.04 24.16 11.62
C PHE A 88 8.14 25.28 12.66
N GLY A 89 6.99 25.82 13.10
CA GLY A 89 6.93 26.83 14.12
C GLY A 89 7.49 28.20 13.71
N PRO A 90 7.49 29.17 14.63
CA PRO A 90 7.72 30.58 14.34
C PRO A 90 9.14 30.91 13.84
N TYR A 91 10.12 30.05 14.11
CA TYR A 91 11.52 30.28 13.75
C TYR A 91 11.92 29.76 12.37
N ASN A 92 11.15 28.81 11.81
CA ASN A 92 11.43 28.24 10.50
C ASN A 92 10.36 28.67 9.51
N THR A 93 9.10 28.27 9.74
CA THR A 93 7.87 28.82 9.12
C THR A 93 6.64 28.24 9.81
N SER A 94 5.67 29.11 10.09
CA SER A 94 4.40 28.74 10.72
C SER A 94 3.20 29.33 10.00
N GLY A 95 2.01 28.85 10.36
CA GLY A 95 0.75 29.40 9.86
C GLY A 95 0.35 28.84 8.49
N TRP A 96 0.82 27.65 8.13
CA TRP A 96 0.50 27.01 6.85
C TRP A 96 -1.00 26.84 6.63
N TRP A 97 -1.79 26.77 7.70
CA TRP A 97 -3.25 26.66 7.65
C TRP A 97 -3.97 27.90 8.18
N ASN A 98 -3.26 29.01 8.44
CA ASN A 98 -3.85 30.24 8.96
C ASN A 98 -4.53 31.06 7.84
N ASP A 99 -5.45 30.41 7.13
CA ASP A 99 -6.29 30.99 6.09
C ASP A 99 -7.74 30.52 6.34
N PRO A 100 -8.74 31.41 6.29
CA PRO A 100 -10.15 31.02 6.44
C PRO A 100 -10.57 29.85 5.53
N TYR A 101 -9.99 29.74 4.33
CA TYR A 101 -10.24 28.66 3.39
C TYR A 101 -9.91 27.28 3.98
N TYR A 102 -8.72 27.13 4.57
CA TYR A 102 -8.27 25.88 5.19
C TYR A 102 -8.92 25.65 6.55
N LEU A 103 -9.05 26.70 7.38
CA LEU A 103 -9.70 26.58 8.69
C LEU A 103 -11.16 26.15 8.58
N ASN A 104 -11.86 26.59 7.53
CA ASN A 104 -13.21 26.12 7.26
C ASN A 104 -13.24 24.62 6.94
N GLU A 105 -12.30 24.09 6.17
CA GLU A 105 -12.19 22.64 5.93
C GLU A 105 -11.94 21.86 7.22
N VAL A 106 -10.99 22.32 8.06
CA VAL A 106 -10.71 21.70 9.35
C VAL A 106 -11.98 21.66 10.22
N LYS A 107 -12.76 22.74 10.23
CA LYS A 107 -14.04 22.82 10.96
C LYS A 107 -15.07 21.83 10.42
N GLU A 108 -15.22 21.70 9.10
CA GLU A 108 -16.17 20.75 8.50
C GLU A 108 -15.75 19.30 8.75
N LEU A 109 -14.45 18.99 8.65
CA LEU A 109 -13.92 17.68 9.01
C LEU A 109 -14.14 17.35 10.49
N GLN A 110 -13.98 18.32 11.40
CA GLN A 110 -14.26 18.12 12.82
C GLN A 110 -15.71 17.71 13.10
N LYS A 111 -16.69 18.28 12.37
CA LYS A 111 -18.10 17.84 12.49
C LYS A 111 -18.28 16.37 12.11
N ILE A 112 -17.60 15.94 11.04
CA ILE A 112 -17.61 14.54 10.62
C ILE A 112 -16.92 13.70 11.70
N PHE A 113 -15.73 14.08 12.15
CA PHE A 113 -15.00 13.35 13.19
C PHE A 113 -15.86 13.16 14.44
N ASN A 114 -16.48 14.20 14.98
CA ASN A 114 -17.35 14.10 16.15
C ASN A 114 -18.53 13.13 15.97
N LYS A 115 -19.04 12.95 14.73
CA LYS A 115 -20.11 11.98 14.43
C LYS A 115 -19.64 10.53 14.44
N TYR A 116 -18.35 10.28 14.18
CA TYR A 116 -17.78 8.93 14.04
C TYR A 116 -16.80 8.55 15.16
N TYR A 117 -16.27 9.52 15.90
CA TYR A 117 -15.18 9.35 16.85
C TYR A 117 -15.51 8.39 17.99
N GLU A 118 -16.73 8.46 18.54
CA GLU A 118 -17.17 7.59 19.64
C GLU A 118 -17.62 6.19 19.17
N LYS A 119 -17.69 5.95 17.86
CA LYS A 119 -18.09 4.65 17.33
C LYS A 119 -16.91 3.67 17.39
N PRO A 120 -17.16 2.37 17.64
CA PRO A 120 -16.13 1.36 17.51
C PRO A 120 -15.47 1.41 16.13
N TYR A 121 -14.14 1.38 16.13
CA TYR A 121 -13.37 1.28 14.91
C TYR A 121 -13.60 -0.10 14.26
N ILE A 122 -13.94 -0.10 12.97
CA ILE A 122 -14.15 -1.32 12.18
C ILE A 122 -13.46 -1.11 10.85
N LYS A 123 -12.62 -2.05 10.43
CA LYS A 123 -12.06 -2.07 9.08
C LYS A 123 -12.22 -3.45 8.46
N ASN A 124 -12.81 -3.46 7.26
CA ASN A 124 -13.16 -4.69 6.54
C ASN A 124 -12.26 -4.83 5.31
N ALA A 125 -10.95 -4.75 5.51
CA ALA A 125 -9.98 -4.97 4.44
C ALA A 125 -10.00 -6.44 3.98
N ASP A 126 -10.15 -6.62 2.67
CA ASP A 126 -10.10 -7.93 2.02
C ASP A 126 -8.65 -8.37 1.72
N VAL A 127 -7.70 -7.43 1.78
CA VAL A 127 -6.29 -7.63 1.41
C VAL A 127 -5.35 -7.30 2.56
N LEU A 128 -4.34 -8.13 2.78
CA LEU A 128 -3.23 -7.87 3.67
C LEU A 128 -1.91 -7.76 2.90
N LEU A 129 -1.18 -6.66 3.06
CA LEU A 129 0.20 -6.53 2.60
C LEU A 129 1.16 -6.78 3.77
N VAL A 130 2.06 -7.74 3.61
CA VAL A 130 3.05 -8.13 4.61
C VAL A 130 4.42 -7.60 4.19
N PHE A 131 5.04 -6.80 5.05
CA PHE A 131 6.37 -6.25 4.85
C PHE A 131 7.33 -6.72 5.93
N ASP A 132 8.61 -6.88 5.60
CA ASP A 132 9.69 -7.02 6.56
C ASP A 132 10.65 -5.84 6.45
N THR A 133 11.01 -5.26 7.58
CA THR A 133 12.06 -4.22 7.67
C THR A 133 13.42 -4.83 7.94
N LYS A 134 13.49 -6.05 8.49
CA LYS A 134 14.78 -6.72 8.77
C LYS A 134 15.45 -7.21 7.49
N VAL A 135 14.71 -7.41 6.40
CA VAL A 135 15.25 -7.75 5.08
C VAL A 135 16.34 -6.78 4.61
N GLN A 136 16.30 -5.50 5.01
CA GLN A 136 17.31 -4.49 4.68
C GLN A 136 18.70 -4.81 5.25
N LYS A 137 18.80 -5.72 6.23
CA LYS A 137 20.09 -6.27 6.70
C LYS A 137 20.75 -7.23 5.71
N HIS A 138 19.96 -7.76 4.78
CA HIS A 138 20.37 -8.72 3.75
C HIS A 138 20.38 -8.11 2.34
N THR A 139 19.72 -6.95 2.17
CA THR A 139 19.69 -6.21 0.92
C THR A 139 20.44 -4.88 1.08
N ALA A 140 19.79 -3.74 0.79
CA ALA A 140 20.35 -2.41 0.95
C ALA A 140 19.41 -1.48 1.73
N LEU A 141 19.98 -0.38 2.23
CA LEU A 141 19.25 0.62 3.01
C LEU A 141 18.65 1.74 2.16
N THR A 142 19.08 1.91 0.91
CA THR A 142 18.69 3.06 0.07
C THR A 142 18.20 2.62 -1.30
N GLU A 143 17.25 3.37 -1.87
CA GLU A 143 16.63 3.13 -3.19
C GLU A 143 17.63 2.96 -4.35
N ASN A 144 18.80 3.60 -4.28
CA ASN A 144 19.81 3.56 -5.35
C ASN A 144 20.64 2.28 -5.36
N GLN A 145 20.61 1.51 -4.26
CA GLN A 145 21.45 0.33 -4.04
C GLN A 145 20.69 -1.00 -4.20
N ASP A 146 19.35 -0.96 -4.17
CA ASP A 146 18.48 -2.12 -4.35
C ASP A 146 17.21 -1.69 -5.12
N PRO A 147 16.97 -2.21 -6.34
CA PRO A 147 15.86 -1.77 -7.15
C PRO A 147 14.56 -2.45 -6.75
N ILE A 148 14.60 -3.47 -5.88
CA ILE A 148 13.44 -4.26 -5.47
C ILE A 148 12.93 -3.83 -4.11
N THR A 149 13.70 -3.99 -3.03
CA THR A 149 13.16 -3.87 -1.66
C THR A 149 12.59 -2.49 -1.37
N ASP A 150 13.43 -1.45 -1.42
CA ASP A 150 13.03 -0.09 -1.03
C ASP A 150 12.35 0.63 -2.21
N LYS A 151 12.99 0.65 -3.39
CA LYS A 151 12.50 1.35 -4.58
C LYS A 151 11.18 0.78 -5.12
N SER A 152 11.11 -0.54 -5.31
CA SER A 152 9.92 -1.16 -5.91
C SER A 152 8.88 -1.51 -4.86
N CYS A 153 9.15 -2.40 -3.90
CA CYS A 153 8.12 -2.90 -2.98
C CYS A 153 7.49 -1.79 -2.12
N ILE A 154 8.30 -0.87 -1.59
CA ILE A 154 7.84 0.19 -0.68
C ILE A 154 7.42 1.43 -1.46
N ASN A 155 8.28 1.94 -2.33
CA ASN A 155 8.12 3.26 -2.95
C ASN A 155 7.32 3.26 -4.27
N THR A 156 7.04 2.10 -4.85
CA THR A 156 6.24 1.96 -6.07
C THR A 156 5.03 1.06 -5.86
N SER A 157 5.25 -0.20 -5.53
CA SER A 157 4.22 -1.24 -5.41
C SER A 157 3.18 -0.92 -4.35
N TYR A 158 3.58 -0.51 -3.14
CA TYR A 158 2.63 -0.15 -2.09
C TYR A 158 1.68 0.99 -2.51
N PRO A 159 2.16 2.14 -3.02
CA PRO A 159 1.28 3.17 -3.58
C PRO A 159 0.35 2.64 -4.67
N MET A 160 0.82 1.75 -5.56
CA MET A 160 -0.01 1.18 -6.63
C MET A 160 -1.07 0.22 -6.09
N ALA A 161 -0.77 -0.53 -5.03
CA ALA A 161 -1.73 -1.38 -4.36
C ALA A 161 -2.90 -0.55 -3.79
N LEU A 162 -2.62 0.60 -3.16
CA LEU A 162 -3.64 1.52 -2.66
C LEU A 162 -4.52 2.15 -3.76
N ARG A 163 -4.09 2.04 -5.02
CA ARG A 163 -4.83 2.49 -6.21
C ARG A 163 -5.54 1.35 -6.96
N SER A 164 -5.44 0.12 -6.44
CA SER A 164 -6.11 -1.05 -7.04
C SER A 164 -7.63 -1.02 -6.90
N GLY A 165 -8.17 -0.16 -6.02
CA GLY A 165 -9.59 -0.11 -5.69
C GLY A 165 -10.00 -0.95 -4.49
N ALA A 166 -9.08 -1.75 -3.94
CA ALA A 166 -9.34 -2.62 -2.80
C ALA A 166 -9.15 -1.91 -1.45
N SER A 167 -9.85 -2.39 -0.41
CA SER A 167 -9.52 -2.05 0.99
C SER A 167 -8.36 -2.93 1.47
N ILE A 168 -7.30 -2.26 1.96
CA ILE A 168 -6.00 -2.89 2.24
C ILE A 168 -5.55 -2.59 3.68
N ASP A 169 -5.07 -3.64 4.34
CA ASP A 169 -4.33 -3.58 5.61
C ASP A 169 -2.84 -3.84 5.38
N THR A 170 -1.99 -3.31 6.27
CA THR A 170 -0.54 -3.50 6.21
C THR A 170 0.04 -3.94 7.56
N ILE A 171 0.96 -4.89 7.53
CA ILE A 171 1.57 -5.46 8.75
C ILE A 171 3.06 -5.74 8.56
N TYR A 172 3.81 -5.71 9.67
CA TYR A 172 5.14 -6.30 9.71
C TYR A 172 5.05 -7.83 9.78
N LEU A 173 5.96 -8.49 9.08
CA LEU A 173 6.13 -9.94 9.10
C LEU A 173 6.30 -10.48 10.54
N SER A 174 6.94 -9.73 11.43
CA SER A 174 7.10 -10.11 12.84
C SER A 174 5.81 -10.19 13.65
N ASP A 175 4.72 -9.60 13.15
CA ASP A 175 3.40 -9.67 13.77
C ASP A 175 2.43 -10.57 13.00
N PHE A 176 2.87 -11.19 11.90
CA PHE A 176 2.05 -12.08 11.07
C PHE A 176 1.36 -13.17 11.91
N GLY A 177 2.09 -13.79 12.85
CA GLY A 177 1.54 -14.81 13.74
C GLY A 177 0.45 -14.33 14.70
N LYS A 178 0.31 -13.01 14.94
CA LYS A 178 -0.70 -12.41 15.83
C LYS A 178 -1.97 -12.00 15.09
N ALA A 179 -1.88 -11.80 13.78
CA ALA A 179 -2.98 -11.29 12.99
C ALA A 179 -4.09 -12.34 12.84
N ASP A 180 -5.35 -11.88 12.92
CA ASP A 180 -6.48 -12.65 12.42
C ASP A 180 -6.47 -12.59 10.89
N LEU A 181 -6.07 -13.70 10.27
CA LEU A 181 -5.95 -13.77 8.82
C LEU A 181 -7.27 -14.16 8.14
N ASP A 182 -8.27 -14.63 8.89
CA ASP A 182 -9.50 -15.20 8.32
C ASP A 182 -10.38 -14.17 7.62
N LYS A 183 -10.18 -12.88 7.92
CA LYS A 183 -10.84 -11.78 7.21
C LYS A 183 -10.26 -11.48 5.82
N TYR A 184 -9.03 -11.91 5.52
CA TYR A 184 -8.37 -11.58 4.25
C TYR A 184 -8.59 -12.66 3.20
N LYS A 185 -9.02 -12.22 2.02
CA LYS A 185 -9.14 -13.00 0.79
C LYS A 185 -7.84 -13.04 0.00
N CYS A 186 -6.96 -12.06 0.16
CA CYS A 186 -5.65 -12.05 -0.48
C CYS A 186 -4.56 -11.57 0.49
N ILE A 187 -3.44 -12.30 0.55
CA ILE A 187 -2.25 -11.93 1.31
C ILE A 187 -1.08 -11.76 0.33
N VAL A 188 -0.47 -10.58 0.33
CA VAL A 188 0.69 -10.27 -0.51
C VAL A 188 1.93 -10.12 0.37
N PHE A 189 2.92 -10.99 0.15
CA PHE A 189 4.22 -10.88 0.80
C PHE A 189 5.12 -9.98 -0.05
N MET A 190 5.21 -8.72 0.35
CA MET A 190 5.80 -7.65 -0.45
C MET A 190 7.32 -7.81 -0.61
N ASN A 191 8.02 -8.15 0.47
CA ASN A 191 9.49 -8.22 0.50
C ASN A 191 10.02 -9.27 1.50
N ALA A 192 9.34 -10.41 1.63
CA ALA A 192 9.68 -11.48 2.56
C ALA A 192 10.85 -12.36 2.06
N PHE A 193 12.01 -11.76 1.79
CA PHE A 193 13.15 -12.46 1.18
C PHE A 193 14.04 -13.19 2.19
N ALA A 194 14.04 -12.74 3.44
CA ALA A 194 14.76 -13.36 4.55
C ALA A 194 13.76 -13.98 5.53
N LEU A 195 13.75 -15.30 5.65
CA LEU A 195 12.80 -16.03 6.50
C LEU A 195 13.51 -17.03 7.40
N THR A 196 13.23 -16.95 8.69
CA THR A 196 13.61 -18.00 9.66
C THR A 196 12.69 -19.22 9.53
N ASP A 197 13.15 -20.39 9.97
CA ASP A 197 12.33 -21.62 9.97
C ASP A 197 11.02 -21.45 10.75
N ILE A 198 11.04 -20.64 11.82
CA ILE A 198 9.83 -20.32 12.59
C ILE A 198 8.84 -19.55 11.70
N GLN A 199 9.28 -18.52 11.00
CA GLN A 199 8.41 -17.74 10.10
C GLN A 199 7.89 -18.59 8.93
N LYS A 200 8.74 -19.44 8.32
CA LYS A 200 8.31 -20.37 7.26
C LYS A 200 7.20 -21.29 7.75
N LYS A 201 7.36 -21.84 8.96
CA LYS A 201 6.35 -22.69 9.60
C LYS A 201 5.05 -21.92 9.89
N GLU A 202 5.13 -20.71 10.43
CA GLU A 202 3.93 -19.90 10.70
C GLU A 202 3.18 -19.55 9.41
N ILE A 203 3.89 -19.18 8.34
CA ILE A 203 3.30 -18.87 7.04
C ILE A 203 2.63 -20.10 6.44
N SER A 204 3.33 -21.23 6.37
CA SER A 204 2.77 -22.47 5.81
C SER A 204 1.52 -22.96 6.55
N GLN A 205 1.42 -22.71 7.86
CA GLN A 205 0.28 -23.10 8.67
C GLN A 205 -0.92 -22.15 8.59
N LYS A 206 -0.69 -20.85 8.32
CA LYS A 206 -1.73 -19.82 8.47
C LYS A 206 -2.10 -19.10 7.17
N ALA A 207 -1.16 -18.95 6.23
CA ALA A 207 -1.39 -18.19 5.02
C ALA A 207 -2.30 -18.93 4.04
N TYR A 208 -2.06 -20.22 3.83
CA TYR A 208 -2.78 -21.03 2.84
C TYR A 208 -4.12 -21.53 3.40
N LYS A 209 -5.21 -21.18 2.71
CA LYS A 209 -6.57 -21.59 3.04
C LYS A 209 -7.42 -21.60 1.78
N LYS A 210 -8.44 -22.45 1.75
CA LYS A 210 -9.48 -22.40 0.73
C LYS A 210 -10.06 -20.99 0.58
N ASP A 211 -10.30 -20.57 -0.66
CA ASP A 211 -10.87 -19.27 -1.03
C ASP A 211 -10.00 -18.06 -0.64
N ARG A 212 -8.70 -18.29 -0.38
CA ARG A 212 -7.71 -17.25 -0.17
C ARG A 212 -6.60 -17.35 -1.20
N SER A 213 -6.17 -16.19 -1.69
CA SER A 213 -4.97 -16.05 -2.51
C SER A 213 -3.75 -15.66 -1.70
N VAL A 214 -2.58 -16.18 -2.09
CA VAL A 214 -1.27 -15.79 -1.57
C VAL A 214 -0.40 -15.33 -2.73
N VAL A 215 0.23 -14.17 -2.61
CA VAL A 215 1.09 -13.59 -3.65
C VAL A 215 2.51 -13.42 -3.11
N TRP A 216 3.48 -13.97 -3.85
CA TRP A 216 4.90 -13.87 -3.57
C TRP A 216 5.61 -13.04 -4.63
N PHE A 217 6.47 -12.12 -4.19
CA PHE A 217 7.33 -11.34 -5.08
C PHE A 217 8.79 -11.78 -5.01
N PHE A 218 9.44 -11.78 -6.18
CA PHE A 218 10.88 -11.92 -6.38
C PHE A 218 11.53 -13.15 -5.75
N ALA A 219 12.03 -13.05 -4.51
CA ALA A 219 12.92 -14.02 -3.89
C ALA A 219 12.42 -14.50 -2.51
N PRO A 220 11.19 -15.03 -2.41
CA PRO A 220 10.56 -15.33 -1.12
C PRO A 220 11.38 -16.36 -0.33
N GLY A 221 11.87 -15.99 0.86
CA GLY A 221 12.65 -16.87 1.73
C GLY A 221 14.00 -17.32 1.18
N TYR A 222 14.57 -16.64 0.19
CA TYR A 222 15.86 -16.99 -0.43
C TYR A 222 17.03 -17.10 0.57
N THR A 223 16.98 -16.39 1.70
CA THR A 223 17.97 -16.51 2.78
C THR A 223 17.34 -16.95 4.10
N ASP A 224 18.02 -17.86 4.80
CA ASP A 224 17.70 -18.27 6.17
C ASP A 224 18.48 -17.46 7.23
N THR A 225 19.05 -16.32 6.80
CA THR A 225 19.99 -15.44 7.52
C THR A 225 21.42 -15.98 7.67
N LYS A 226 21.68 -17.24 7.31
CA LYS A 226 22.99 -17.88 7.36
C LYS A 226 23.55 -18.20 5.97
N ARG A 227 22.69 -18.63 5.04
CA ARG A 227 23.04 -18.94 3.66
C ARG A 227 21.91 -18.56 2.70
N ASN A 228 22.28 -18.41 1.44
CA ASN A 228 21.35 -18.11 0.36
C ASN A 228 21.14 -19.36 -0.51
N ASP A 229 19.89 -19.75 -0.75
CA ASP A 229 19.56 -20.96 -1.50
C ASP A 229 18.22 -20.81 -2.22
N ILE A 230 18.22 -20.98 -3.56
CA ILE A 230 17.00 -20.87 -4.37
C ILE A 230 15.99 -21.97 -4.05
N SER A 231 16.43 -23.12 -3.51
CA SER A 231 15.52 -24.19 -3.08
C SER A 231 14.61 -23.77 -1.92
N PHE A 232 15.03 -22.79 -1.11
CA PHE A 232 14.18 -22.21 -0.06
C PHE A 232 12.98 -21.46 -0.65
N CYS A 233 13.13 -20.85 -1.83
CA CYS A 233 12.01 -20.21 -2.51
C CYS A 233 10.92 -21.23 -2.87
N LYS A 234 11.31 -22.44 -3.30
CA LYS A 234 10.36 -23.53 -3.56
C LYS A 234 9.66 -23.97 -2.28
N GLU A 235 10.41 -24.15 -1.20
CA GLU A 235 9.85 -24.51 0.11
C GLU A 235 8.77 -23.52 0.57
N VAL A 236 9.00 -22.23 0.37
CA VAL A 236 8.11 -21.16 0.87
C VAL A 236 6.93 -20.88 -0.07
N SER A 237 7.19 -20.77 -1.38
CA SER A 237 6.19 -20.36 -2.37
C SER A 237 5.52 -21.52 -3.11
N GLY A 238 6.14 -22.70 -3.09
CA GLY A 238 5.72 -23.87 -3.87
C GLY A 238 6.04 -23.80 -5.37
N PHE A 239 6.80 -22.80 -5.83
CA PHE A 239 7.23 -22.67 -7.22
C PHE A 239 8.67 -23.17 -7.43
N ASP A 240 8.87 -23.95 -8.48
CA ASP A 240 10.21 -24.24 -8.97
C ASP A 240 10.73 -23.01 -9.72
N LEU A 241 11.89 -22.49 -9.32
CA LEU A 241 12.46 -21.26 -9.89
C LEU A 241 13.78 -21.55 -10.60
N ASP A 242 14.00 -20.91 -11.73
CA ASP A 242 15.32 -20.79 -12.37
C ASP A 242 15.91 -19.40 -12.12
N SER A 243 17.24 -19.30 -12.25
CA SER A 243 17.97 -18.03 -12.17
C SER A 243 18.40 -17.60 -13.57
N ILE A 244 18.06 -16.37 -13.93
CA ILE A 244 18.53 -15.73 -15.16
C ILE A 244 19.30 -14.44 -14.85
N ALA A 245 20.09 -13.97 -15.80
CA ALA A 245 20.68 -12.64 -15.72
C ALA A 245 19.58 -11.57 -15.91
N PRO A 246 19.51 -10.54 -15.05
CA PRO A 246 18.52 -9.48 -15.19
C PRO A 246 18.90 -8.54 -16.34
N MET A 247 17.88 -7.92 -16.94
CA MET A 247 18.05 -6.86 -17.95
C MET A 247 18.04 -5.48 -17.28
N PRO A 248 18.50 -4.41 -17.95
CA PRO A 248 18.41 -3.05 -17.40
C PRO A 248 16.98 -2.58 -17.13
N LYS A 249 16.01 -2.99 -17.96
CA LYS A 249 14.58 -2.78 -17.72
C LYS A 249 13.88 -4.13 -17.71
N ILE A 250 13.28 -4.50 -16.59
CA ILE A 250 12.60 -5.77 -16.41
C ILE A 250 11.11 -5.48 -16.53
N THR A 251 10.47 -5.92 -17.61
CA THR A 251 9.04 -5.71 -17.85
C THR A 251 8.33 -7.04 -17.98
N VAL A 252 7.32 -7.25 -17.14
CA VAL A 252 6.40 -8.38 -17.27
C VAL A 252 5.20 -7.93 -18.09
N GLN A 253 4.95 -8.63 -19.19
CA GLN A 253 3.79 -8.45 -20.06
C GLN A 253 2.75 -9.52 -19.73
N CYS A 254 1.52 -9.11 -19.45
CA CYS A 254 0.37 -9.96 -19.18
C CYS A 254 -0.76 -9.61 -20.16
N GLU A 255 -1.82 -10.42 -20.20
CA GLU A 255 -3.02 -10.06 -20.95
C GLU A 255 -3.71 -8.86 -20.29
N GLY A 256 -3.73 -7.72 -20.99
CA GLY A 256 -4.42 -6.50 -20.57
C GLY A 256 -3.64 -5.56 -19.64
N PHE A 257 -2.48 -5.96 -19.12
CA PHE A 257 -1.65 -5.11 -18.26
C PHE A 257 -0.16 -5.46 -18.34
N SER A 258 0.67 -4.53 -17.85
CA SER A 258 2.11 -4.78 -17.68
C SER A 258 2.61 -4.04 -16.45
N TYR A 259 3.78 -4.45 -15.97
CA TYR A 259 4.48 -3.79 -14.86
C TYR A 259 5.98 -3.95 -15.04
N SER A 260 6.77 -3.06 -14.43
CA SER A 260 8.19 -2.98 -14.71
C SER A 260 9.00 -2.51 -13.52
N VAL A 261 10.21 -3.04 -13.40
CA VAL A 261 11.25 -2.55 -12.50
C VAL A 261 12.44 -2.07 -13.31
N ASP A 262 12.94 -0.90 -12.95
CA ASP A 262 14.17 -0.33 -13.48
C ASP A 262 15.38 -0.87 -12.69
N ASN A 263 16.24 -1.57 -13.41
CA ASN A 263 17.46 -2.24 -12.94
C ASN A 263 18.70 -1.70 -13.69
N SER A 264 18.64 -0.48 -14.22
CA SER A 264 19.70 0.11 -15.06
C SER A 264 20.85 0.72 -14.27
N SER A 265 20.68 0.98 -12.97
CA SER A 265 21.71 1.54 -12.08
C SER A 265 22.94 0.63 -11.99
N GLU A 266 24.13 1.14 -12.27
CA GLU A 266 25.37 0.36 -12.15
C GLU A 266 25.73 0.04 -10.70
N GLU A 267 25.39 0.92 -9.75
CA GLU A 267 25.74 0.78 -8.33
C GLU A 267 24.84 -0.20 -7.57
N GLY A 268 23.58 -0.35 -8.01
CA GLY A 268 22.54 -1.05 -7.26
C GLY A 268 21.74 -2.06 -8.03
N ARG A 269 22.18 -2.49 -9.24
CA ARG A 269 21.44 -3.49 -10.01
C ARG A 269 21.46 -4.87 -9.36
N LEU A 270 20.37 -5.59 -9.55
CA LEU A 270 20.32 -7.03 -9.39
C LEU A 270 21.37 -7.68 -10.30
N ASN A 271 21.96 -8.76 -9.81
CA ASN A 271 22.81 -9.67 -10.59
C ASN A 271 22.11 -10.98 -10.95
N LYS A 272 20.96 -11.27 -10.32
CA LYS A 272 20.14 -12.46 -10.55
C LYS A 272 18.67 -12.09 -10.50
N LEU A 273 17.90 -12.73 -11.37
CA LEU A 273 16.46 -12.69 -11.40
C LEU A 273 15.91 -14.11 -11.31
N PHE A 274 14.84 -14.31 -10.52
CA PHE A 274 14.22 -15.62 -10.36
C PHE A 274 12.92 -15.70 -11.14
N VAL A 275 12.81 -16.72 -11.99
CA VAL A 275 11.68 -16.94 -12.91
C VAL A 275 11.00 -18.27 -12.62
N PRO A 276 9.66 -18.35 -12.64
CA PRO A 276 8.95 -19.60 -12.41
C PRO A 276 9.16 -20.57 -13.57
N LYS A 277 9.33 -21.85 -13.25
CA LYS A 277 9.45 -22.95 -14.22
C LYS A 277 8.15 -23.70 -14.43
N ASP A 278 7.20 -23.50 -13.53
CA ASP A 278 5.98 -24.28 -13.44
C ASP A 278 4.79 -23.42 -12.98
N GLY A 279 3.61 -24.04 -12.98
CA GLY A 279 2.32 -23.35 -12.81
C GLY A 279 1.71 -22.89 -14.13
N ASN A 280 0.51 -22.33 -14.02
CA ASN A 280 -0.17 -21.67 -15.12
C ASN A 280 0.43 -20.27 -15.34
N ILE A 281 1.08 -20.05 -16.49
CA ILE A 281 1.80 -18.81 -16.77
C ILE A 281 0.81 -17.72 -17.19
N LEU A 282 0.86 -16.58 -16.50
CA LEU A 282 -0.02 -15.43 -16.73
C LEU A 282 0.72 -14.23 -17.32
N GLY A 283 2.05 -14.23 -17.26
CA GLY A 283 2.87 -13.13 -17.76
C GLY A 283 4.30 -13.53 -18.06
N TYR A 284 4.92 -12.81 -18.98
CA TYR A 284 6.23 -13.12 -19.54
C TYR A 284 7.15 -11.90 -19.52
N ILE A 285 8.44 -12.16 -19.31
CA ILE A 285 9.53 -11.27 -19.66
C ILE A 285 10.10 -11.78 -20.99
N ASN A 286 9.85 -11.06 -22.08
CA ASN A 286 10.06 -11.58 -23.43
C ASN A 286 9.35 -12.93 -23.60
N ASN A 287 10.09 -14.03 -23.69
CA ASN A 287 9.55 -15.39 -23.78
C ASN A 287 9.76 -16.22 -22.50
N THR A 288 10.26 -15.62 -21.43
CA THR A 288 10.51 -16.29 -20.15
C THR A 288 9.31 -16.09 -19.23
N PRO A 289 8.74 -17.15 -18.62
CA PRO A 289 7.69 -16.99 -17.63
C PRO A 289 8.11 -16.05 -16.50
N ALA A 290 7.19 -15.22 -16.01
CA ALA A 290 7.50 -14.20 -14.99
C ALA A 290 6.36 -13.91 -14.01
N LEU A 291 5.12 -14.26 -14.36
CA LEU A 291 4.00 -14.34 -13.43
C LEU A 291 3.36 -15.71 -13.62
N SER A 292 3.24 -16.48 -12.54
CA SER A 292 2.69 -17.84 -12.57
C SER A 292 1.73 -18.08 -11.41
N HIS A 293 0.78 -18.97 -11.66
CA HIS A 293 -0.30 -19.33 -10.74
C HIS A 293 -0.34 -20.83 -10.49
N LYS A 294 -0.64 -21.22 -9.25
CA LYS A 294 -0.88 -22.60 -8.82
C LYS A 294 -2.01 -22.64 -7.81
N VAL A 295 -2.59 -23.83 -7.63
CA VAL A 295 -3.38 -24.14 -6.44
C VAL A 295 -2.52 -24.99 -5.51
N ILE A 296 -2.34 -24.53 -4.27
CA ILE A 296 -1.55 -25.21 -3.24
C ILE A 296 -2.38 -25.24 -1.95
N ASN A 297 -2.66 -26.42 -1.43
CA ASN A 297 -3.51 -26.61 -0.24
C ASN A 297 -4.85 -25.85 -0.35
N ASP A 298 -5.53 -26.00 -1.49
CA ASP A 298 -6.79 -25.32 -1.85
C ASP A 298 -6.72 -23.78 -1.92
N SER A 299 -5.53 -23.20 -1.82
CA SER A 299 -5.28 -21.76 -1.90
C SER A 299 -4.71 -21.41 -3.28
N ASP A 300 -5.17 -20.31 -3.86
CA ASP A 300 -4.58 -19.76 -5.08
C ASP A 300 -3.24 -19.09 -4.75
N VAL A 301 -2.15 -19.57 -5.33
CA VAL A 301 -0.81 -19.04 -5.07
C VAL A 301 -0.23 -18.46 -6.34
N TYR A 302 0.20 -17.20 -6.26
CA TYR A 302 0.81 -16.47 -7.35
C TYR A 302 2.27 -16.17 -7.02
N PHE A 303 3.15 -16.39 -7.98
CA PHE A 303 4.54 -15.96 -7.93
C PHE A 303 4.81 -14.96 -9.04
N SER A 304 5.32 -13.79 -8.69
CA SER A 304 5.79 -12.78 -9.65
C SER A 304 7.28 -12.54 -9.48
N THR A 305 8.02 -12.64 -10.59
CA THR A 305 9.46 -12.42 -10.68
C THR A 305 9.90 -11.02 -10.21
N ILE A 306 9.05 -10.00 -10.37
CA ILE A 306 9.24 -8.66 -9.81
C ILE A 306 7.96 -8.21 -9.11
N PRO A 307 8.03 -7.26 -8.15
CA PRO A 307 6.84 -6.69 -7.54
C PRO A 307 5.91 -6.05 -8.58
N PHE A 308 4.61 -6.07 -8.34
CA PHE A 308 3.65 -5.33 -9.16
C PHE A 308 3.89 -3.82 -9.02
N THR A 309 4.00 -3.09 -10.13
CA THR A 309 4.27 -1.65 -10.14
C THR A 309 3.18 -0.84 -10.83
N THR A 310 1.99 -1.44 -11.00
CA THR A 310 0.82 -0.81 -11.60
C THR A 310 -0.43 -1.21 -10.83
N PRO A 311 -1.46 -0.34 -10.73
CA PRO A 311 -2.70 -0.68 -10.03
C PRO A 311 -3.43 -1.85 -10.68
N GLU A 312 -3.36 -1.98 -12.00
CA GLU A 312 -4.00 -3.04 -12.78
C GLU A 312 -3.43 -4.42 -12.43
N ALA A 313 -2.12 -4.53 -12.22
CA ALA A 313 -1.50 -5.80 -11.82
C ALA A 313 -2.01 -6.29 -10.45
N PHE A 314 -2.16 -5.37 -9.49
CA PHE A 314 -2.79 -5.68 -8.20
C PHE A 314 -4.27 -6.04 -8.37
N ARG A 315 -5.02 -5.19 -9.08
CA ARG A 315 -6.47 -5.35 -9.28
C ARG A 315 -6.80 -6.67 -9.96
N TYR A 316 -6.04 -7.07 -10.98
CA TYR A 316 -6.23 -8.35 -11.67
C TYR A 316 -6.22 -9.53 -10.69
N ILE A 317 -5.23 -9.58 -9.79
CA ILE A 317 -5.14 -10.65 -8.79
C ILE A 317 -6.23 -10.51 -7.74
N PHE A 318 -6.55 -9.30 -7.31
CA PHE A 318 -7.58 -9.03 -6.31
C PHE A 318 -8.97 -9.46 -6.80
N GLU A 319 -9.34 -9.13 -8.04
CA GLU A 319 -10.59 -9.58 -8.67
C GLU A 319 -10.67 -11.10 -8.75
N LYS A 320 -9.58 -11.78 -9.15
CA LYS A 320 -9.50 -13.25 -9.16
C LYS A 320 -9.61 -13.86 -7.75
N SER A 321 -9.22 -13.12 -6.72
CA SER A 321 -9.30 -13.52 -5.32
C SER A 321 -10.64 -13.20 -4.66
N GLY A 322 -11.62 -12.67 -5.41
CA GLY A 322 -12.92 -12.25 -4.87
C GLY A 322 -12.87 -11.03 -3.94
N VAL A 323 -11.79 -10.25 -4.00
CA VAL A 323 -11.65 -8.98 -3.27
C VAL A 323 -12.66 -7.96 -3.82
N HIS A 324 -13.28 -7.20 -2.92
CA HIS A 324 -14.18 -6.11 -3.31
C HIS A 324 -13.39 -4.92 -3.86
N ILE A 325 -13.74 -4.48 -5.08
CA ILE A 325 -13.12 -3.34 -5.76
C ILE A 325 -14.11 -2.16 -5.75
N TYR A 326 -13.80 -1.12 -4.98
CA TYR A 326 -14.63 0.09 -4.85
C TYR A 326 -14.50 1.01 -6.07
N ASP A 327 -13.28 1.19 -6.57
CA ASP A 327 -12.95 2.03 -7.72
C ASP A 327 -12.07 1.26 -8.70
N ASN A 328 -12.32 1.41 -10.00
CA ASN A 328 -11.49 0.82 -11.05
C ASN A 328 -10.81 1.86 -11.96
N SER A 329 -10.75 3.11 -11.52
CA SER A 329 -10.14 4.22 -12.27
C SER A 329 -8.74 4.61 -11.78
N ASN A 330 -8.11 3.74 -10.99
CA ASN A 330 -6.76 3.94 -10.44
C ASN A 330 -6.68 5.11 -9.46
N ASP A 331 -7.77 5.45 -8.79
CA ASP A 331 -7.75 6.45 -7.72
C ASP A 331 -7.30 5.81 -6.40
N ALA A 332 -6.76 6.61 -5.49
CA ALA A 332 -6.40 6.11 -4.17
C ALA A 332 -7.67 5.81 -3.36
N VAL A 333 -7.76 4.58 -2.85
CA VAL A 333 -8.91 4.09 -2.06
C VAL A 333 -8.47 3.75 -0.64
N LEU A 334 -9.22 4.26 0.33
CA LEU A 334 -9.10 3.87 1.73
C LEU A 334 -10.47 3.67 2.35
N GLU A 335 -10.67 2.55 3.05
CA GLU A 335 -11.91 2.23 3.75
C GLU A 335 -11.63 1.93 5.22
N GLY A 336 -12.54 2.39 6.08
CA GLY A 336 -12.53 2.10 7.50
C GLY A 336 -13.55 2.95 8.25
N SER A 337 -14.02 2.47 9.39
CA SER A 337 -15.05 3.10 10.23
C SER A 337 -16.38 3.37 9.50
N ASN A 338 -16.74 2.50 8.55
CA ASN A 338 -17.86 2.68 7.62
C ASN A 338 -17.74 3.92 6.71
N LEU A 339 -16.52 4.42 6.52
CA LEU A 339 -16.21 5.51 5.62
C LEU A 339 -15.37 5.00 4.47
N LEU A 340 -15.59 5.57 3.29
CA LEU A 340 -14.79 5.32 2.09
C LEU A 340 -14.23 6.65 1.60
N LEU A 341 -12.92 6.75 1.54
CA LEU A 341 -12.18 7.86 0.97
C LEU A 341 -11.74 7.48 -0.44
N ILE A 342 -12.00 8.37 -1.40
CA ILE A 342 -11.46 8.28 -2.76
C ILE A 342 -10.77 9.60 -3.06
N HIS A 343 -9.51 9.50 -3.48
CA HIS A 343 -8.72 10.64 -3.92
C HIS A 343 -8.33 10.44 -5.38
N ALA A 344 -8.95 11.24 -6.25
CA ALA A 344 -8.79 11.13 -7.69
C ALA A 344 -7.59 11.91 -8.19
N GLU A 345 -6.77 11.30 -9.04
CA GLU A 345 -5.67 12.01 -9.72
C GLU A 345 -6.22 12.85 -10.88
N ASN A 346 -7.13 12.28 -11.66
CA ASN A 346 -7.64 12.87 -12.89
C ASN A 346 -9.12 13.20 -12.81
N GLU A 347 -9.56 14.23 -13.51
CA GLU A 347 -10.97 14.54 -13.70
C GLU A 347 -11.71 13.39 -14.40
N GLY A 348 -12.98 13.21 -14.07
CA GLY A 348 -13.91 12.40 -14.84
C GLY A 348 -14.96 11.71 -13.98
N GLU A 349 -15.87 11.02 -14.65
CA GLU A 349 -16.87 10.19 -14.00
C GLU A 349 -16.22 8.93 -13.39
N ARG A 350 -16.72 8.54 -12.22
CA ARG A 350 -16.34 7.31 -11.51
C ARG A 350 -17.60 6.56 -11.13
N THR A 351 -17.59 5.24 -11.29
CA THR A 351 -18.63 4.36 -10.76
C THR A 351 -18.10 3.70 -9.50
N ILE A 352 -18.54 4.21 -8.36
CA ILE A 352 -18.12 3.73 -7.05
C ILE A 352 -18.99 2.55 -6.64
N ARG A 353 -18.37 1.39 -6.48
CA ARG A 353 -19.06 0.13 -6.19
C ARG A 353 -19.03 -0.15 -4.70
N PHE A 354 -20.19 -0.08 -4.06
CA PHE A 354 -20.42 -0.60 -2.71
C PHE A 354 -20.85 -2.07 -2.81
N LYS A 355 -20.94 -2.78 -1.68
CA LYS A 355 -21.24 -4.22 -1.67
C LYS A 355 -22.59 -4.59 -2.29
N ASP A 356 -23.57 -3.69 -2.21
CA ASP A 356 -24.96 -3.92 -2.59
C ASP A 356 -25.51 -2.89 -3.60
N SER A 357 -24.69 -1.93 -4.03
CA SER A 357 -25.10 -0.85 -4.94
C SER A 357 -23.90 -0.17 -5.56
N GLU A 358 -24.13 0.61 -6.61
CA GLU A 358 -23.13 1.51 -7.19
C GLU A 358 -23.65 2.94 -7.26
N VAL A 359 -22.73 3.91 -7.22
CA VAL A 359 -23.03 5.34 -7.37
C VAL A 359 -22.07 5.92 -8.38
N THR A 360 -22.61 6.60 -9.39
CA THR A 360 -21.82 7.36 -10.37
C THR A 360 -21.68 8.81 -9.90
N VAL A 361 -20.44 9.30 -9.84
CA VAL A 361 -20.14 10.69 -9.48
C VAL A 361 -19.01 11.24 -10.35
N HIS A 362 -19.06 12.55 -10.63
CA HIS A 362 -17.98 13.26 -11.31
C HIS A 362 -16.96 13.79 -10.30
N PHE A 363 -15.69 13.46 -10.51
CA PHE A 363 -14.55 14.00 -9.78
C PHE A 363 -13.85 15.07 -10.61
N ASN A 364 -13.48 16.18 -9.97
CA ASN A 364 -12.48 17.10 -10.51
C ASN A 364 -11.07 16.50 -10.35
N ALA A 365 -10.10 16.97 -11.15
CA ALA A 365 -8.71 16.55 -11.02
C ALA A 365 -8.16 16.88 -9.63
N GLY A 366 -7.56 15.90 -8.95
CA GLY A 366 -7.05 16.05 -7.58
C GLY A 366 -8.12 16.01 -6.47
N GLU A 367 -9.40 15.78 -6.79
CA GLU A 367 -10.48 15.86 -5.81
C GLU A 367 -10.46 14.70 -4.80
N THR A 368 -10.66 15.05 -3.53
CA THR A 368 -10.87 14.11 -2.43
C THR A 368 -12.36 14.09 -2.05
N MET A 369 -12.98 12.92 -2.14
CA MET A 369 -14.36 12.67 -1.67
C MET A 369 -14.41 11.64 -0.55
N LEU A 370 -15.29 11.89 0.42
CA LEU A 370 -15.62 10.99 1.50
C LEU A 370 -17.06 10.52 1.37
N PHE A 371 -17.27 9.21 1.45
CA PHE A 371 -18.58 8.57 1.41
C PHE A 371 -18.88 7.87 2.74
N ASP A 372 -20.16 7.87 3.13
CA ASP A 372 -20.68 6.92 4.12
C ASP A 372 -20.98 5.61 3.41
N THR A 373 -20.32 4.52 3.79
CA THR A 373 -20.49 3.21 3.13
C THR A 373 -21.85 2.57 3.41
N LYS A 374 -22.56 2.98 4.46
CA LYS A 374 -23.88 2.45 4.81
C LYS A 374 -24.98 3.17 4.05
N THR A 375 -24.96 4.50 4.02
CA THR A 375 -25.97 5.30 3.30
C THR A 375 -25.62 5.51 1.84
N LYS A 376 -24.38 5.23 1.42
CA LYS A 376 -23.81 5.45 0.08
C LYS A 376 -23.82 6.92 -0.36
N THR A 377 -23.90 7.85 0.60
CA THR A 377 -23.97 9.28 0.33
C THR A 377 -22.59 9.93 0.45
N VAL A 378 -22.32 10.92 -0.39
CA VAL A 378 -21.17 11.82 -0.24
C VAL A 378 -21.35 12.64 1.03
N LEU A 379 -20.39 12.52 1.96
CA LEU A 379 -20.33 13.30 3.20
C LEU A 379 -19.50 14.58 3.04
N ARG A 380 -18.46 14.51 2.21
CA ARG A 380 -17.57 15.63 1.91
C ARG A 380 -17.01 15.48 0.50
N ARG A 381 -16.93 16.58 -0.24
CA ARG A 381 -16.28 16.66 -1.56
C ARG A 381 -15.59 18.02 -1.72
N GLY A 382 -14.89 18.24 -2.85
CA GLY A 382 -14.36 19.56 -3.24
C GLY A 382 -15.46 20.63 -3.27
N GLU A 383 -15.06 21.91 -3.37
CA GLU A 383 -16.00 23.04 -3.38
C GLU A 383 -17.22 22.85 -4.29
#